data_AF-A0A7S1YFT8-F1
#
_entry.id   AF-A0A7S1YFT8-F1
#
_cell.length_a   1.000
_cell.length_b   1.000
_cell.length_c   1.000
_cell.angle_alpha   90.00
_cell.angle_beta   90.00
_cell.angle_gamma   90.00
#
_symmetry.space_group_name_H-M   'P 1'
#
loop_
_entity.id
_entity.type
_entity.pdbx_description
1 polymer ?
#
loop_
_entity_poly.entity_id
_entity_poly.type
_entity_poly.pdbx_seq_one_letter_code
_entity_poly.pdbx_strand_id
1 'polypeptide(L)'
;GSLMVYKKQVLYVYQPVYESGGTMFPTACDRTLIGLVCGHLTLIGYTVIRQCYHEPMWLFPLPVLTIYVMGYFRRHYANPSKSLSMERAMECDRINDIRIAIQKGLDQPEEGIGLTERRREFDTNSYMKPVLDPSLAMMEPMYYRKGEQDVMTDEVRDRLRKYNRYAILSIA
;
A
#
# COMPACT_ATOMS: atom_id res chain seq x y z
N GLY A 1 -21.17 6.38 -17.26
CA GLY A 1 -21.49 5.00 -16.84
C GLY A 1 -20.52 4.48 -15.80
N SER A 2 -19.25 4.26 -16.18
CA SER A 2 -18.24 3.57 -15.36
C SER A 2 -18.08 4.11 -13.91
N LEU A 3 -18.00 5.44 -13.73
CA LEU A 3 -17.84 6.04 -12.39
C LEU A 3 -18.95 5.66 -11.40
N MET A 4 -20.21 5.65 -11.85
CA MET A 4 -21.36 5.33 -11.01
C MET A 4 -21.37 3.87 -10.60
N VAL A 5 -20.96 2.99 -11.52
CA VAL A 5 -20.84 1.54 -11.28
C VAL A 5 -19.73 1.26 -10.27
N TYR A 6 -18.52 1.81 -10.48
CA TYR A 6 -17.39 1.63 -9.55
C TYR A 6 -17.70 2.12 -8.14
N LYS A 7 -18.38 3.27 -8.01
CA LYS A 7 -18.79 3.78 -6.69
C LYS A 7 -19.72 2.81 -5.95
N LYS A 8 -20.67 2.20 -6.67
CA LYS A 8 -21.57 1.19 -6.09
C LYS A 8 -20.82 -0.09 -5.72
N GLN A 9 -19.92 -0.55 -6.59
CA GLN A 9 -19.14 -1.76 -6.32
C GLN A 9 -18.22 -1.61 -5.11
N VAL A 10 -17.53 -0.48 -4.98
CA VAL A 10 -16.66 -0.19 -3.83
C VAL A 10 -17.45 -0.11 -2.52
N LEU A 11 -18.69 0.40 -2.55
CA LEU A 11 -19.50 0.56 -1.33
C LEU A 11 -20.19 -0.74 -0.89
N TYR A 12 -20.64 -1.57 -1.82
CA TYR A 12 -21.50 -2.73 -1.51
C TYR A 12 -20.82 -4.10 -1.65
N VAL A 13 -19.76 -4.22 -2.46
CA VAL A 13 -19.25 -5.54 -2.88
C VAL A 13 -17.80 -5.74 -2.50
N TYR A 14 -16.94 -4.76 -2.79
CA TYR A 14 -15.49 -4.93 -2.60
C TYR A 14 -15.08 -4.66 -1.16
N GLN A 15 -14.45 -5.65 -0.54
CA GLN A 15 -13.74 -5.51 0.73
C GLN A 15 -12.22 -5.43 0.47
N PRO A 16 -11.52 -4.38 0.91
CA PRO A 16 -10.08 -4.27 0.70
C PRO A 16 -9.35 -5.33 1.53
N VAL A 17 -8.55 -6.16 0.88
CA VAL A 17 -7.70 -7.17 1.55
C VAL A 17 -6.46 -6.52 2.16
N TYR A 18 -5.99 -5.42 1.54
CA TYR A 18 -4.78 -4.71 1.96
C TYR A 18 -5.04 -3.21 2.02
N GLU A 19 -4.64 -2.61 3.13
CA GLU A 19 -4.67 -1.16 3.32
C GLU A 19 -3.33 -0.56 2.87
N SER A 20 -3.29 -0.07 1.62
CA SER A 20 -2.05 0.44 1.00
C SER A 20 -1.82 1.94 1.21
N GLY A 21 -2.75 2.65 1.84
CA GLY A 21 -2.63 4.09 2.15
C GLY A 21 -2.46 5.00 0.92
N GLY A 22 -2.81 4.55 -0.28
CA GLY A 22 -2.67 5.34 -1.51
C GLY A 22 -1.27 5.34 -2.14
N THR A 23 -0.40 4.41 -1.74
CA THR A 23 0.96 4.24 -2.30
C THR A 23 1.01 4.04 -3.82
N MET A 24 -0.08 3.58 -4.44
CA MET A 24 -0.18 3.45 -5.91
C MET A 24 -0.39 4.78 -6.66
N PHE A 25 -0.84 5.83 -5.98
CA PHE A 25 -1.14 7.13 -6.60
C PHE A 25 0.06 7.75 -7.34
N PRO A 26 1.26 7.90 -6.75
CA PRO A 26 2.41 8.48 -7.46
C PRO A 26 2.81 7.67 -8.69
N THR A 27 2.68 6.33 -8.64
CA THR A 27 2.96 5.45 -9.79
C THR A 27 1.92 5.64 -10.90
N ALA A 28 0.65 5.82 -10.56
CA ALA A 28 -0.39 6.12 -11.54
C ALA A 28 -0.14 7.47 -12.22
N CYS A 29 0.22 8.51 -11.46
CA CYS A 29 0.58 9.83 -12.00
C CYS A 29 1.80 9.79 -12.92
N ASP A 30 2.83 9.01 -12.58
CA ASP A 30 4.02 8.87 -13.41
C ASP A 30 3.67 8.23 -14.77
N ARG A 31 2.85 7.16 -14.74
CA ARG A 31 2.38 6.49 -15.96
C ARG A 31 1.52 7.38 -16.84
N THR A 32 0.65 8.22 -16.26
CA THR A 32 -0.17 9.16 -17.05
C THR A 32 0.67 10.26 -17.67
N LEU A 33 1.68 10.78 -16.96
CA LEU A 33 2.62 11.76 -17.49
C LEU A 33 3.49 11.19 -18.62
N ILE A 34 3.94 9.93 -18.50
CA ILE A 34 4.64 9.24 -19.59
C ILE A 34 3.72 9.09 -20.81
N GLY A 35 2.44 8.74 -20.60
CA GLY A 35 1.45 8.69 -21.67
C GLY A 35 1.25 10.05 -22.36
N LEU A 36 1.27 11.14 -21.59
CA LEU A 36 1.19 12.50 -22.12
C LEU A 36 2.42 12.86 -22.96
N VAL A 37 3.63 12.51 -22.51
CA VAL A 37 4.88 12.69 -23.29
C VAL A 37 4.79 11.93 -24.61
N CYS A 38 4.31 10.68 -24.60
CA CYS A 38 4.09 9.89 -25.80
C CYS A 38 3.08 10.56 -26.77
N GLY A 39 2.00 11.14 -26.22
CA GLY A 39 1.03 11.91 -26.98
C GLY A 39 1.64 13.15 -27.65
N HIS A 40 2.49 13.90 -26.95
CA HIS A 40 3.22 15.02 -27.53
C HIS A 40 4.17 14.59 -28.65
N LEU A 41 4.91 13.49 -28.47
CA LEU A 41 5.80 12.96 -29.51
C LEU A 41 5.03 12.51 -30.77
N THR A 42 3.87 11.88 -30.57
CA THR A 42 3.01 11.45 -31.69
C THR A 42 2.43 12.66 -32.43
N LEU A 43 2.02 13.70 -31.71
CA LEU A 43 1.49 14.92 -32.31
C LEU A 43 2.57 15.70 -33.08
N ILE A 44 3.80 15.78 -32.55
CA ILE A 44 4.95 16.33 -33.28
C ILE A 44 5.17 15.52 -34.56
N GLY A 45 5.22 14.19 -34.47
CA GLY A 45 5.38 13.31 -35.63
C GLY A 45 4.30 13.54 -36.70
N TYR A 46 3.03 13.72 -36.28
CA TYR A 46 1.92 14.02 -37.18
C TYR A 46 2.09 15.35 -37.92
N THR A 47 2.47 16.43 -37.22
CA THR A 47 2.66 17.76 -37.81
C THR A 47 3.79 17.80 -38.84
N VAL A 48 4.88 17.05 -38.59
CA VAL A 48 6.02 16.93 -39.52
C VAL A 48 5.60 16.26 -40.82
N ILE A 49 4.81 15.19 -40.76
CA ILE A 49 4.29 14.49 -41.96
C ILE A 49 3.40 15.43 -42.80
N ARG A 50 2.65 16.31 -42.14
CA ARG A 50 1.76 17.32 -42.76
C ARG A 50 2.48 18.52 -43.38
N GLN A 51 3.82 18.56 -43.37
CA GLN A 51 4.65 19.67 -43.92
C GLN A 51 4.45 21.03 -43.22
N CYS A 52 3.87 21.05 -42.01
CA CYS A 52 3.75 22.26 -41.21
C CYS A 52 5.02 22.45 -40.37
N TYR A 53 6.07 23.07 -40.92
CA TYR A 53 7.37 23.18 -40.24
C TYR A 53 7.42 24.21 -39.10
N HIS A 54 6.53 25.21 -39.09
CA HIS A 54 6.52 26.25 -38.06
C HIS A 54 5.88 25.80 -36.75
N GLU A 55 4.85 24.95 -36.82
CA GLU A 55 4.10 24.45 -35.66
C GLU A 55 4.92 23.59 -34.68
N PRO A 56 5.74 22.61 -35.10
CA PRO A 56 6.50 21.76 -34.18
C PRO A 56 7.56 22.53 -33.39
N MET A 57 8.02 23.69 -33.88
CA MET A 57 8.94 24.56 -33.15
C MET A 57 8.30 25.13 -31.87
N TRP A 58 7.01 25.49 -31.94
CA TRP A 58 6.23 25.92 -30.78
C TRP A 58 5.81 24.75 -29.89
N LEU A 59 5.74 23.54 -30.45
CA LEU A 59 5.30 22.34 -29.76
C LEU A 59 6.43 21.62 -29.02
N PHE A 60 7.68 21.79 -29.44
CA PHE A 60 8.87 21.22 -28.81
C PHE A 60 9.12 21.63 -27.33
N PRO A 61 8.88 22.87 -26.87
CA PRO A 61 9.03 23.20 -25.45
C PRO A 61 8.02 22.45 -24.55
N LEU A 62 6.90 21.99 -25.10
CA LEU A 62 5.85 21.32 -24.36
C LEU A 62 6.29 19.96 -23.75
N PRO A 63 6.87 18.99 -24.51
CA PRO A 63 7.39 17.76 -23.93
C PRO A 63 8.53 18.02 -22.93
N VAL A 64 9.39 19.01 -23.18
CA VAL A 64 10.47 19.39 -22.24
C VAL A 64 9.88 19.88 -20.91
N LEU A 65 8.88 20.75 -20.96
CA LEU A 65 8.16 21.22 -19.78
C LEU A 65 7.49 20.05 -19.04
N THR A 66 6.86 19.11 -19.74
CA THR A 66 6.24 17.96 -19.07
C THR A 66 7.24 17.07 -18.35
N ILE A 67 8.44 16.85 -18.91
CA ILE A 67 9.50 16.08 -18.24
C ILE A 67 10.00 16.83 -17.01
N TYR A 68 10.16 18.14 -17.10
CA TYR A 68 10.53 18.98 -15.95
C TYR A 68 9.50 18.89 -14.82
N VAL A 69 8.21 19.04 -15.16
CA VAL A 69 7.10 18.93 -14.21
C VAL A 69 7.06 17.53 -13.58
N MET A 70 7.26 16.47 -14.37
CA MET A 70 7.33 15.10 -13.84
C MET A 70 8.44 14.96 -12.78
N GLY A 71 9.61 15.53 -13.03
CA GLY A 71 10.71 15.58 -12.06
C GLY A 71 10.36 16.38 -10.80
N TYR A 72 9.70 17.53 -10.95
CA TYR A 72 9.21 18.35 -9.84
C TYR A 72 8.21 17.58 -8.96
N PHE A 73 7.20 16.95 -9.58
CA PHE A 73 6.19 16.17 -8.86
C PHE A 73 6.82 15.01 -8.07
N ARG A 74 7.80 14.32 -8.66
CA ARG A 74 8.49 13.21 -7.99
C ARG A 74 9.24 13.68 -6.75
N ARG A 75 9.93 14.81 -6.84
CA ARG A 75 10.73 15.36 -5.73
C ARG A 75 9.84 15.90 -4.62
N HIS A 76 8.78 16.62 -4.96
CA HIS A 76 7.98 17.36 -3.98
C HIS A 76 6.84 16.54 -3.37
N TYR A 77 6.25 15.59 -4.11
CA TYR A 77 5.10 14.82 -3.63
C TYR A 77 5.42 13.33 -3.44
N ALA A 78 6.03 12.68 -4.44
CA ALA A 78 6.21 11.22 -4.40
C ALA A 78 7.29 10.76 -3.40
N ASN A 79 8.32 11.57 -3.17
CA ASN A 79 9.36 11.22 -2.20
C ASN A 79 8.88 11.42 -0.75
N PRO A 80 8.29 12.57 -0.36
CA PRO A 80 7.76 12.74 0.99
C PRO A 80 6.64 11.76 1.33
N SER A 81 5.82 11.35 0.35
CA SER A 81 4.73 10.41 0.60
C SER A 81 5.17 8.99 0.97
N LYS A 82 6.46 8.63 0.79
CA LYS A 82 6.97 7.29 1.12
C LYS A 82 7.23 7.09 2.62
N SER A 83 7.35 8.18 3.36
CA SER A 83 7.69 8.18 4.77
C SER A 83 6.66 8.95 5.57
N LEU A 84 6.26 8.42 6.72
CA LEU A 84 5.48 9.18 7.68
C LEU A 84 6.39 10.20 8.38
N SER A 85 5.96 11.47 8.46
CA SER A 85 6.73 12.46 9.21
C SER A 85 6.64 12.17 10.72
N MET A 86 7.74 12.43 11.43
CA MET A 86 7.80 12.21 12.88
C MET A 86 6.77 13.06 13.63
N GLU A 87 6.52 14.28 13.17
CA GLU A 87 5.46 15.14 13.71
C GLU A 87 4.09 14.49 13.63
N ARG A 88 3.73 13.92 12.46
CA ARG A 88 2.46 13.22 12.29
C ARG A 88 2.40 11.93 13.09
N ALA A 89 3.52 11.22 13.22
CA ALA A 89 3.59 10.03 14.06
C ALA A 89 3.29 10.37 15.53
N MET A 90 3.94 11.42 16.07
CA MET A 90 3.68 11.91 17.43
C MET A 90 2.24 12.40 17.60
N GLU A 91 1.70 13.10 16.62
CA GLU A 91 0.30 13.54 16.65
C GLU A 91 -0.67 12.35 16.68
N CYS A 92 -0.44 11.33 15.86
CA CYS A 92 -1.22 10.10 15.87
C CYS A 92 -1.13 9.38 17.22
N ASP A 93 0.04 9.32 17.82
CA ASP A 93 0.24 8.71 19.14
C ASP A 93 -0.53 9.48 20.22
N ARG A 94 -0.43 10.81 20.24
CA ARG A 94 -1.17 11.67 21.18
C ARG A 94 -2.68 11.55 21.02
N ILE A 95 -3.20 11.52 19.79
CA ILE A 95 -4.63 11.34 19.53
C ILE A 95 -5.09 9.97 20.03
N ASN A 96 -4.25 8.94 19.87
CA ASN A 96 -4.57 7.60 20.33
C ASN A 96 -4.63 7.52 21.86
N ASP A 97 -3.69 8.16 22.57
CA ASP A 97 -3.71 8.26 24.04
C ASP A 97 -5.02 8.86 24.54
N ILE A 98 -5.47 9.96 23.92
CA ILE A 98 -6.74 10.62 24.25
C ILE A 98 -7.93 9.69 24.00
N ARG A 99 -7.97 8.98 22.86
CA ARG A 99 -9.07 8.05 22.54
C ARG A 99 -9.19 6.94 23.58
N ILE A 100 -8.06 6.39 24.02
CA ILE A 100 -8.04 5.30 25.00
C ILE A 100 -8.43 5.80 26.39
N ALA A 101 -7.97 7.00 26.78
CA ALA A 101 -8.40 7.62 28.04
C ALA A 101 -9.92 7.82 28.08
N ILE A 102 -10.51 8.32 26.99
CA ILE A 102 -11.97 8.46 26.85
C ILE A 102 -12.66 7.11 26.95
N GLN A 103 -12.16 6.09 26.23
CA GLN A 103 -12.74 4.75 26.25
C GLN A 103 -12.71 4.10 27.64
N LYS A 104 -11.68 4.39 28.44
CA LYS A 104 -11.52 3.89 29.81
C LYS A 104 -12.17 4.79 30.88
N GLY A 105 -12.68 5.97 30.52
CA GLY A 105 -13.26 6.93 31.45
C GLY A 105 -12.24 7.58 32.39
N LEU A 106 -10.99 7.76 31.96
CA LEU A 106 -9.98 8.49 32.73
C LEU A 106 -10.15 10.01 32.51
N ASP A 107 -10.07 10.78 33.61
CA ASP A 107 -10.17 12.24 33.58
C ASP A 107 -8.97 12.90 32.87
N GLN A 108 -7.81 12.24 32.84
CA GLN A 108 -6.60 12.72 32.19
C GLN A 108 -5.94 11.62 31.35
N PRO A 109 -5.49 11.93 30.12
CA PRO A 109 -4.70 10.99 29.33
C PRO A 109 -3.28 10.90 29.90
N GLU A 110 -2.89 9.74 30.42
CA GLU A 110 -1.48 9.50 30.75
C GLU A 110 -0.68 9.29 29.45
N GLU A 111 0.51 9.89 29.38
CA GLU A 111 1.36 9.79 28.21
C GLU A 111 1.79 8.34 27.94
N GLY A 112 1.62 7.89 26.70
CA GLY A 112 2.10 6.58 26.27
C GLY A 112 1.19 5.39 26.61
N ILE A 113 0.00 5.61 27.21
CA ILE A 113 -1.00 4.53 27.38
C ILE A 113 -1.31 3.88 26.04
N GLY A 114 -1.51 4.65 24.96
CA GLY A 114 -1.84 4.13 23.64
C GLY A 114 -0.71 3.40 22.93
N LEU A 115 0.54 3.63 23.35
CA LEU A 115 1.68 2.81 22.94
C LEU A 115 1.68 1.47 23.67
N THR A 116 1.44 1.47 24.98
CA THR A 116 1.39 0.23 25.77
C THR A 116 0.24 -0.67 25.36
N GLU A 117 -0.95 -0.12 25.10
CA GLU A 117 -2.09 -0.91 24.62
C GLU A 117 -1.86 -1.47 23.21
N ARG A 118 -1.32 -0.69 22.25
CA ARG A 118 -0.96 -1.25 20.93
C ARG A 118 0.10 -2.33 21.03
N ARG A 119 1.07 -2.19 21.94
CA ARG A 119 2.08 -3.23 22.17
C ARG A 119 1.48 -4.51 22.76
N ARG A 120 0.34 -4.43 23.47
CA ARG A 120 -0.41 -5.62 23.89
C ARG A 120 -1.19 -6.25 22.74
N GLU A 121 -1.69 -5.44 21.81
CA GLU A 121 -2.41 -5.91 20.62
C GLU A 121 -1.47 -6.56 19.58
N PHE A 122 -0.27 -6.02 19.42
CA PHE A 122 0.81 -6.61 18.63
C PHE A 122 1.57 -7.67 19.44
N ASP A 123 1.04 -8.88 19.48
CA ASP A 123 1.71 -10.04 20.06
C ASP A 123 2.89 -10.51 19.18
N THR A 124 3.80 -11.31 19.75
CA THR A 124 4.92 -11.96 19.06
C THR A 124 4.45 -12.76 17.84
N ASN A 125 3.20 -13.22 17.86
CA ASN A 125 2.58 -14.01 16.81
C ASN A 125 1.91 -13.18 15.70
N SER A 126 1.81 -11.85 15.78
CA SER A 126 1.09 -11.03 14.78
C SER A 126 1.67 -11.12 13.36
N TYR A 127 2.96 -11.40 13.22
CA TYR A 127 3.63 -11.64 11.94
C TYR A 127 3.96 -13.12 11.71
N MET A 128 3.43 -14.02 12.54
CA MET A 128 3.62 -15.44 12.36
C MET A 128 2.95 -15.87 11.05
N LYS A 129 3.60 -16.81 10.34
CA LYS A 129 3.06 -17.33 9.09
C LYS A 129 1.68 -17.96 9.38
N PRO A 130 0.65 -17.69 8.56
CA PRO A 130 -0.71 -18.20 8.80
C PRO A 130 -0.76 -19.73 8.87
N VAL A 131 0.14 -20.42 8.15
CA VAL A 131 0.29 -21.89 8.16
C VAL A 131 0.69 -22.44 9.55
N LEU A 132 1.34 -21.63 10.37
CA LEU A 132 1.83 -22.01 11.70
C LEU A 132 0.84 -21.67 12.82
N ASP A 133 -0.10 -20.76 12.57
CA ASP A 133 -1.07 -20.31 13.57
C ASP A 133 -2.26 -21.28 13.63
N PRO A 134 -2.47 -21.97 14.77
CA PRO A 134 -3.59 -22.90 14.91
C PRO A 134 -4.96 -22.23 14.83
N SER A 135 -5.06 -20.92 15.08
CA SER A 135 -6.32 -20.16 14.98
C SER A 135 -6.65 -19.73 13.54
N LEU A 136 -5.62 -19.44 12.74
CA LEU A 136 -5.74 -19.05 11.32
C LEU A 136 -5.60 -20.23 10.35
N ALA A 137 -5.35 -21.44 10.85
CA ALA A 137 -5.39 -22.67 10.04
C ALA A 137 -6.74 -22.87 9.31
N MET A 138 -7.81 -22.22 9.77
CA MET A 138 -9.14 -22.18 9.12
C MET A 138 -9.32 -21.01 8.14
N MET A 139 -8.37 -20.07 8.13
CA MET A 139 -8.30 -18.90 7.26
C MET A 139 -7.28 -19.10 6.15
N GLU A 140 -6.93 -20.35 5.82
CA GLU A 140 -6.28 -20.63 4.56
C GLU A 140 -7.15 -20.04 3.43
N PRO A 141 -6.56 -19.42 2.40
CA PRO A 141 -7.31 -19.17 1.19
C PRO A 141 -7.85 -20.53 0.76
N MET A 142 -9.17 -20.70 0.84
CA MET A 142 -9.85 -21.90 0.35
C MET A 142 -9.22 -22.25 -0.97
N TYR A 143 -8.43 -23.32 -1.00
CA TYR A 143 -7.70 -23.71 -2.19
C TYR A 143 -8.68 -23.68 -3.35
N TYR A 144 -8.21 -23.25 -4.51
CA TYR A 144 -8.91 -23.31 -5.79
C TYR A 144 -9.42 -24.73 -6.12
N ARG A 145 -9.01 -25.74 -5.32
CA ARG A 145 -9.51 -27.11 -5.27
C ARG A 145 -10.22 -27.37 -3.94
N LYS A 146 -11.54 -27.24 -3.97
CA LYS A 146 -12.42 -27.58 -2.85
C LYS A 146 -12.50 -29.12 -2.71
N GLY A 147 -11.95 -29.68 -1.63
CA GLY A 147 -12.19 -31.08 -1.22
C GLY A 147 -11.05 -32.09 -1.39
N GLU A 148 -9.84 -31.67 -1.77
CA GLU A 148 -8.67 -32.56 -1.91
C GLU A 148 -7.57 -32.11 -0.95
N GLN A 149 -7.08 -33.05 -0.13
CA GLN A 149 -6.04 -32.76 0.87
C GLN A 149 -4.68 -32.67 0.16
N ASP A 150 -4.06 -31.49 0.19
CA ASP A 150 -2.75 -31.28 -0.44
C ASP A 150 -1.62 -31.73 0.48
N VAL A 151 -1.13 -32.95 0.22
CA VAL A 151 -0.03 -33.60 0.96
C VAL A 151 1.22 -32.74 1.02
N MET A 152 1.50 -31.94 -0.03
CA MET A 152 2.69 -31.09 -0.08
C MET A 152 2.61 -29.93 0.91
N THR A 153 1.41 -29.37 1.10
CA THR A 153 1.21 -28.26 2.04
C THR A 153 1.30 -28.76 3.49
N ASP A 154 0.73 -29.92 3.80
CA ASP A 154 0.85 -30.55 5.12
C ASP A 154 2.31 -30.93 5.44
N GLU A 155 3.07 -31.47 4.49
CA GLU A 155 4.50 -31.74 4.66
C GLU A 155 5.31 -30.48 4.96
N VAL A 156 5.06 -29.39 4.23
CA VAL A 156 5.76 -28.11 4.45
C VAL A 156 5.41 -27.55 5.83
N ARG A 157 4.14 -27.65 6.24
CA ARG A 157 3.67 -27.24 7.57
C ARG A 157 4.42 -28.01 8.67
N ASP A 158 4.54 -29.32 8.56
CA ASP A 158 5.25 -30.15 9.54
C ASP A 158 6.75 -29.88 9.57
N ARG A 159 7.39 -29.70 8.42
CA ARG A 159 8.81 -29.30 8.34
C ARG A 159 9.04 -27.94 9.01
N LEU A 160 8.20 -26.95 8.73
CA LEU A 160 8.31 -25.62 9.32
C LEU A 160 8.11 -25.65 10.84
N ARG A 161 7.13 -26.42 11.34
CA ARG A 161 6.93 -26.64 12.79
C ARG A 161 8.14 -27.30 13.45
N LYS A 162 8.78 -28.25 12.76
CA LYS A 162 10.01 -28.90 13.23
C LYS A 162 11.15 -27.88 13.34
N TYR A 163 11.41 -27.08 12.31
CA TYR A 163 12.44 -26.03 12.35
C TYR A 163 12.18 -24.98 13.42
N ASN A 164 10.93 -24.51 13.56
CA ASN A 164 10.59 -23.49 14.57
C ASN A 164 10.80 -24.01 16.01
N ARG A 165 10.53 -25.29 16.27
CA ARG A 165 10.82 -25.94 17.56
C ARG A 165 12.30 -25.91 17.93
N TYR A 166 13.19 -26.12 16.95
CA TYR A 166 14.63 -26.06 17.17
C TYR A 166 15.15 -24.63 17.34
N ALA A 167 14.56 -23.65 16.65
CA ALA A 167 14.94 -22.24 16.79
C ALA A 167 14.61 -21.67 18.18
N ILE A 168 13.48 -22.08 18.78
CA ILE A 168 13.10 -21.66 20.14
C ILE A 168 14.01 -22.29 21.20
N LEU A 169 14.45 -23.55 21.00
CA LEU A 169 15.35 -24.26 21.92
C LEU A 169 16.82 -23.80 21.85
N SER A 170 17.25 -23.13 20.78
CA SER A 170 18.63 -22.62 20.67
C SER A 170 18.83 -21.19 21.18
N ILE A 171 17.74 -20.52 21.57
CA ILE A 171 17.74 -19.13 22.07
C ILE A 171 17.54 -19.10 23.60
N ALA A 172 17.13 -20.21 24.21
CA ALA A 172 17.09 -20.44 25.66
C ALA A 172 18.41 -21.04 26.15
#